data_AF-A0A7S4E8E8-F1
#
_entry.id   AF-A0A7S4E8E8-F1
#
_cell.length_a   1.000
_cell.length_b   1.000
_cell.length_c   1.000
_cell.angle_alpha   90.00
_cell.angle_beta   90.00
_cell.angle_gamma   90.00
#
_symmetry.space_group_name_H-M   'P 1'
#
loop_
_entity.id
_entity.type
_entity.pdbx_description
1 polymer ?
#
loop_
_entity_poly.entity_id
_entity_poly.type
_entity_poly.pdbx_seq_one_letter_code
_entity_poly.pdbx_strand_id
1 'polypeptide(L)'
;MRLVSTLALLRAAPASALAPIERRTLLKGAAAASTISAAPALAKGSAGGPSVKLCDGTQFPVASFGLQVYDDEAAYKYTTLALECGYRNFFASVLAGNQKGFGKAVRNSGIPRDELYICGSVLSNRARGEEAAFQSTKRGCDANFRDLNIGKLDMIMLDYSGAGPPTRSVRALGGSSEVVS
;
A
#
# COMPACT_ATOMS: atom_id res chain seq x y z
N MET A 1 -8.91 -44.63 46.28
CA MET A 1 -9.08 -43.15 46.31
C MET A 1 -8.55 -42.59 45.00
N ARG A 2 -9.44 -41.90 44.24
CA ARG A 2 -9.28 -40.74 43.32
C ARG A 2 -7.85 -40.43 42.81
N LEU A 3 -7.57 -40.09 41.54
CA LEU A 3 -8.30 -39.25 40.57
C LEU A 3 -7.71 -39.41 39.15
N VAL A 4 -8.55 -39.11 38.16
CA VAL A 4 -8.38 -39.11 36.70
C VAL A 4 -7.38 -38.04 36.24
N SER A 5 -6.60 -38.31 35.18
CA SER A 5 -6.10 -37.24 34.28
C SER A 5 -6.03 -37.73 32.84
N THR A 6 -7.00 -37.28 32.07
CA THR A 6 -7.15 -37.42 30.62
C THR A 6 -6.08 -36.57 29.92
N LEU A 7 -5.26 -37.15 29.06
CA LEU A 7 -4.62 -36.39 27.97
C LEU A 7 -4.57 -37.26 26.71
N ALA A 8 -5.60 -37.07 25.89
CA ALA A 8 -5.76 -37.71 24.60
C ALA A 8 -4.83 -37.08 23.56
N LEU A 9 -4.46 -37.94 22.60
CA LEU A 9 -3.80 -37.71 21.32
C LEU A 9 -3.75 -36.25 20.80
N LEU A 10 -2.53 -35.75 20.60
CA LEU A 10 -2.22 -34.93 19.42
C LEU A 10 -0.83 -35.31 18.90
N ARG A 11 -0.79 -36.35 18.08
CA ARG A 11 0.40 -36.73 17.32
C ARG A 11 0.59 -35.68 16.22
N ALA A 12 1.64 -34.89 16.31
CA ALA A 12 2.02 -33.93 15.28
C ALA A 12 2.14 -34.64 13.91
N ALA A 13 1.42 -34.15 12.91
CA ALA A 13 1.53 -34.63 11.54
C ALA A 13 2.86 -34.14 10.92
N PRO A 14 3.57 -34.96 10.12
CA PRO A 14 4.80 -34.55 9.48
C PRO A 14 4.54 -33.50 8.40
N ALA A 15 5.37 -32.46 8.37
CA ALA A 15 5.31 -31.33 7.45
C ALA A 15 5.79 -31.66 6.02
N SER A 16 5.18 -32.66 5.36
CA SER A 16 5.59 -33.07 4.00
C SER A 16 4.42 -33.39 3.04
N ALA A 17 3.34 -32.61 3.07
CA ALA A 17 2.19 -32.84 2.20
C ALA A 17 1.62 -31.56 1.55
N LEU A 18 2.49 -30.72 0.96
CA LEU A 18 2.04 -29.72 -0.01
C LEU A 18 2.76 -30.00 -1.33
N ALA A 19 1.99 -30.50 -2.31
CA ALA A 19 2.49 -30.72 -3.66
C ALA A 19 2.91 -29.38 -4.31
N PRO A 20 3.96 -29.37 -5.14
CA PRO A 20 4.43 -28.16 -5.79
C PRO A 20 3.38 -27.60 -6.76
N ILE A 21 3.10 -26.30 -6.64
CA ILE A 21 2.18 -25.59 -7.53
C ILE A 21 2.84 -25.40 -8.90
N GLU A 22 2.50 -26.28 -9.84
CA GLU A 22 2.87 -26.18 -11.25
C GLU A 22 2.14 -24.99 -11.92
N ARG A 23 2.81 -23.83 -11.99
CA ARG A 23 2.27 -22.58 -12.61
C ARG A 23 1.84 -22.76 -14.07
N ARG A 24 2.34 -23.79 -14.76
CA ARG A 24 2.07 -24.06 -16.18
C ARG A 24 0.67 -24.64 -16.42
N THR A 25 0.06 -25.26 -15.42
CA THR A 25 -1.28 -25.86 -15.52
C THR A 25 -2.38 -24.80 -15.42
N LEU A 26 -2.15 -23.72 -14.65
CA LEU A 26 -3.08 -22.57 -14.55
C LEU A 26 -3.26 -21.85 -15.89
N LEU A 27 -2.20 -21.77 -16.70
CA LEU A 27 -2.24 -21.11 -18.00
C LEU A 27 -3.06 -21.89 -19.05
N LYS A 28 -3.16 -23.22 -18.94
CA LYS A 28 -3.99 -24.03 -19.86
C LYS A 28 -5.49 -23.94 -19.55
N GLY A 29 -5.86 -23.56 -18.32
CA GLY A 29 -7.26 -23.27 -17.95
C GLY A 29 -7.72 -21.87 -18.33
N ALA A 30 -6.80 -20.93 -18.56
CA ALA A 30 -7.12 -19.55 -18.93
C ALA A 30 -7.68 -19.40 -20.36
N ALA A 31 -7.48 -20.40 -21.24
CA ALA A 31 -7.98 -20.37 -22.61
C ALA A 31 -9.49 -20.69 -22.73
N ALA A 32 -10.16 -21.08 -21.63
CA ALA A 32 -11.60 -21.37 -21.61
C ALA A 32 -12.43 -20.38 -20.76
N ALA A 33 -11.86 -19.23 -20.39
CA ALA A 33 -12.56 -18.16 -19.67
C ALA A 33 -12.97 -17.02 -20.62
N SER A 34 -13.62 -17.36 -21.74
CA SER A 34 -14.35 -16.36 -22.54
C SER A 34 -15.74 -16.21 -21.95
N THR A 35 -15.81 -15.49 -20.83
CA THR A 35 -16.97 -14.78 -20.26
C THR A 35 -16.55 -14.29 -18.87
N ILE A 36 -15.52 -13.43 -18.83
CA ILE A 36 -15.52 -12.43 -17.77
C ILE A 36 -16.66 -11.49 -18.15
N SER A 37 -17.86 -11.81 -17.64
CA SER A 37 -18.96 -10.85 -17.58
C SER A 37 -18.36 -9.55 -17.09
N ALA A 38 -18.52 -8.49 -17.89
CA ALA A 38 -17.90 -7.19 -17.67
C ALA A 38 -17.92 -6.88 -16.16
N ALA A 39 -16.73 -6.87 -15.55
CA ALA A 39 -16.60 -6.53 -14.15
C ALA A 39 -17.40 -5.24 -13.95
N PRO A 40 -18.36 -5.21 -13.01
CA PRO A 40 -19.28 -4.08 -12.89
C PRO A 40 -18.42 -2.83 -12.75
N ALA A 41 -18.63 -1.88 -13.65
CA ALA A 41 -17.97 -0.59 -13.59
C ALA A 41 -18.31 0.01 -12.21
N LEU A 42 -17.34 0.02 -11.30
CA LEU A 42 -17.50 0.65 -10.00
C LEU A 42 -17.82 2.13 -10.27
N ALA A 43 -19.05 2.52 -9.97
CA ALA A 43 -19.58 3.84 -10.19
C ALA A 43 -18.79 4.90 -9.40
N LYS A 44 -18.67 6.08 -10.00
CA LYS A 44 -17.96 7.25 -9.47
C LYS A 44 -18.42 7.67 -8.08
N GLY A 45 -17.46 8.08 -7.25
CA GLY A 45 -17.72 9.03 -6.16
C GLY A 45 -18.33 8.46 -4.89
N SER A 46 -18.02 7.22 -4.51
CA SER A 46 -17.77 6.84 -3.11
C SER A 46 -17.12 5.47 -3.09
N ALA A 47 -16.48 5.14 -1.98
CA ALA A 47 -16.07 3.80 -1.62
C ALA A 47 -17.18 2.74 -1.88
N GLY A 48 -17.21 2.14 -3.07
CA GLY A 48 -18.08 0.99 -3.35
C GLY A 48 -17.59 -0.29 -2.67
N GLY A 49 -16.34 -0.30 -2.25
CA GLY A 49 -15.77 -1.32 -1.37
C GLY A 49 -15.80 -0.88 0.10
N PRO A 50 -15.65 -1.83 1.04
CA PRO A 50 -15.57 -1.50 2.46
C PRO A 50 -14.50 -0.43 2.73
N SER A 51 -14.79 0.46 3.68
CA SER A 51 -13.85 1.48 4.15
C SER A 51 -13.83 1.53 5.67
N VAL A 52 -12.72 1.97 6.23
CA VAL A 52 -12.54 2.18 7.67
C VAL A 52 -12.33 3.67 7.91
N LYS A 53 -12.99 4.19 8.94
CA LYS A 53 -12.79 5.58 9.37
C LYS A 53 -11.52 5.69 10.19
N LEU A 54 -10.61 6.57 9.79
CA LEU A 54 -9.39 6.88 10.51
C LEU A 54 -9.66 7.83 11.69
N CYS A 55 -8.67 8.04 12.55
CA CYS A 55 -8.80 8.88 13.75
C CYS A 55 -9.09 10.36 13.44
N ASP A 56 -8.70 10.85 12.26
CA ASP A 56 -8.98 12.19 11.75
C ASP A 56 -10.35 12.29 11.04
N GLY A 57 -11.07 11.17 10.94
CA GLY A 57 -12.35 11.07 10.26
C GLY A 57 -12.28 10.77 8.77
N THR A 58 -11.09 10.64 8.20
CA THR A 58 -10.88 10.27 6.79
C THR A 58 -11.38 8.84 6.53
N GLN A 59 -12.05 8.63 5.39
CA GLN A 59 -12.48 7.30 4.95
C GLN A 59 -11.35 6.61 4.18
N PHE A 60 -10.82 5.52 4.75
CA PHE A 60 -9.74 4.74 4.15
C PHE A 60 -10.29 3.47 3.48
N PRO A 61 -10.12 3.27 2.16
CA PRO A 61 -10.56 2.04 1.49
C PRO A 61 -9.71 0.84 1.95
N VAL A 62 -10.32 -0.27 2.38
CA VAL A 62 -9.53 -1.38 2.97
C VAL A 62 -8.68 -2.17 1.97
N ALA A 63 -9.07 -2.23 0.70
CA ALA A 63 -8.29 -2.93 -0.32
C ALA A 63 -7.36 -1.95 -1.03
N SER A 64 -6.05 -2.13 -0.87
CA SER A 64 -5.02 -1.28 -1.48
C SER A 64 -4.09 -2.10 -2.38
N PHE A 65 -3.71 -1.54 -3.52
CA PHE A 65 -2.67 -2.08 -4.39
C PHE A 65 -1.31 -1.47 -4.04
N GLY A 66 -0.42 -2.29 -3.49
CA GLY A 66 0.95 -1.89 -3.14
C GLY A 66 1.94 -2.14 -4.26
N LEU A 67 2.72 -1.13 -4.62
CA LEU A 67 3.81 -1.29 -5.56
C LEU A 67 4.98 -2.06 -4.93
N GLN A 68 5.62 -2.91 -5.73
CA GLN A 68 6.80 -3.68 -5.34
C GLN A 68 8.05 -3.14 -6.05
N VAL A 69 9.21 -3.68 -5.72
CA VAL A 69 10.49 -3.29 -6.34
C VAL A 69 10.58 -3.86 -7.75
N TYR A 70 10.30 -3.02 -8.72
CA TYR A 70 10.43 -3.22 -10.16
C TYR A 70 10.59 -1.86 -10.85
N ASP A 71 10.98 -1.84 -12.12
CA ASP A 71 11.18 -0.59 -12.87
C ASP A 71 9.88 0.19 -13.16
N ASP A 72 10.04 1.41 -13.66
CA ASP A 72 8.92 2.30 -14.00
C ASP A 72 7.99 1.74 -15.10
N GLU A 73 8.51 0.91 -16.02
CA GLU A 73 7.70 0.32 -17.09
C GLU A 73 6.74 -0.73 -16.53
N ALA A 74 7.26 -1.61 -15.68
CA ALA A 74 6.47 -2.58 -14.92
C ALA A 74 5.47 -1.87 -13.99
N ALA A 75 5.89 -0.80 -13.30
CA ALA A 75 5.00 -0.01 -12.46
C ALA A 75 3.84 0.60 -13.24
N TYR A 76 4.11 1.17 -14.41
CA TYR A 76 3.07 1.70 -15.28
C TYR A 76 2.07 0.61 -15.68
N LYS A 77 2.57 -0.54 -16.16
CA LYS A 77 1.75 -1.66 -16.60
C LYS A 77 0.87 -2.21 -15.47
N TYR A 78 1.45 -2.52 -14.32
CA TYR A 78 0.70 -3.11 -13.20
C TYR A 78 -0.30 -2.14 -12.58
N THR A 79 0.05 -0.85 -12.52
CA THR A 79 -0.87 0.18 -12.04
C THR A 79 -2.05 0.34 -12.99
N THR A 80 -1.81 0.33 -14.30
CA THR A 80 -2.87 0.39 -15.33
C THR A 80 -3.84 -0.79 -15.17
N LEU A 81 -3.32 -2.02 -15.06
CA LEU A 81 -4.13 -3.21 -14.83
C LEU A 81 -4.92 -3.13 -13.53
N ALA A 82 -4.32 -2.66 -12.43
CA ALA A 82 -5.01 -2.51 -11.16
C ALA A 82 -6.18 -1.50 -11.28
N LEU A 83 -5.98 -0.38 -11.97
CA LEU A 83 -7.03 0.61 -12.21
C LEU A 83 -8.18 0.04 -13.05
N GLU A 84 -7.87 -0.73 -14.10
CA GLU A 84 -8.83 -1.47 -14.94
C GLU A 84 -9.62 -2.53 -14.14
N CYS A 85 -8.95 -3.22 -13.20
CA CYS A 85 -9.60 -4.15 -12.27
C CYS A 85 -10.46 -3.46 -11.19
N GLY A 86 -10.45 -2.12 -11.13
CA GLY A 86 -11.29 -1.35 -10.20
C GLY A 86 -10.61 -0.95 -8.90
N TYR A 87 -9.28 -1.13 -8.74
CA TYR A 87 -8.58 -0.60 -7.58
C TYR A 87 -8.65 0.93 -7.56
N ARG A 88 -8.91 1.48 -6.37
CA ARG A 88 -8.97 2.94 -6.12
C ARG A 88 -8.08 3.37 -4.96
N ASN A 89 -7.47 2.43 -4.22
CA ASN A 89 -6.49 2.73 -3.18
C ASN A 89 -5.13 2.14 -3.58
N PHE A 90 -4.07 2.94 -3.46
CA PHE A 90 -2.71 2.59 -3.87
C PHE A 90 -1.69 2.98 -2.81
N PHE A 91 -0.65 2.15 -2.65
CA PHE A 91 0.51 2.45 -1.82
C PHE A 91 1.80 2.43 -2.65
N ALA A 92 2.45 3.59 -2.75
CA ALA A 92 3.70 3.79 -3.46
C ALA A 92 4.83 4.12 -2.46
N SER A 93 5.57 3.10 -2.05
CA SER A 93 6.73 3.30 -1.17
C SER A 93 7.87 4.03 -1.90
N VAL A 94 8.58 4.92 -1.22
CA VAL A 94 9.79 5.55 -1.76
C VAL A 94 10.87 4.52 -2.11
N LEU A 95 10.93 3.42 -1.36
CA LEU A 95 11.91 2.34 -1.54
C LEU A 95 11.69 1.52 -2.81
N ALA A 96 10.47 1.53 -3.36
CA ALA A 96 10.19 0.84 -4.62
C ALA A 96 10.88 1.50 -5.82
N GLY A 97 11.16 2.81 -5.73
CA GLY A 97 11.93 3.57 -6.72
C GLY A 97 11.26 3.73 -8.10
N ASN A 98 9.94 3.58 -8.18
CA ASN A 98 9.17 3.53 -9.43
C ASN A 98 7.97 4.48 -9.48
N GLN A 99 8.13 5.64 -8.83
CA GLN A 99 7.10 6.65 -8.66
C GLN A 99 6.71 7.31 -9.99
N LYS A 100 7.64 7.41 -10.95
CA LYS A 100 7.39 8.05 -12.25
C LYS A 100 6.46 7.22 -13.11
N GLY A 101 6.68 5.90 -13.15
CA GLY A 101 5.85 4.92 -13.84
C GLY A 101 4.46 4.85 -13.26
N PHE A 102 4.35 4.75 -11.93
CA PHE A 102 3.08 4.83 -11.22
C PHE A 102 2.32 6.12 -11.51
N GLY A 103 2.96 7.28 -11.31
CA GLY A 103 2.36 8.59 -11.54
C GLY A 103 1.89 8.79 -12.97
N LYS A 104 2.67 8.29 -13.94
CA LYS A 104 2.29 8.29 -15.36
C LYS A 104 1.04 7.45 -15.62
N ALA A 105 0.91 6.26 -15.03
CA ALA A 105 -0.29 5.43 -15.16
C ALA A 105 -1.52 6.12 -14.57
N VAL A 106 -1.40 6.70 -13.37
CA VAL A 106 -2.48 7.46 -12.73
C VAL A 106 -2.96 8.60 -13.64
N ARG A 107 -2.05 9.43 -14.16
CA ARG A 107 -2.42 10.54 -15.07
C ARG A 107 -3.06 10.07 -16.37
N ASN A 108 -2.56 8.97 -16.94
CA ASN A 108 -3.06 8.43 -18.20
C ASN A 108 -4.38 7.67 -18.06
N SER A 109 -4.79 7.33 -16.83
CA SER A 109 -5.98 6.51 -16.59
C SER A 109 -7.31 7.18 -16.96
N GLY A 110 -7.34 8.52 -17.03
CA GLY A 110 -8.57 9.28 -17.19
C GLY A 110 -9.50 9.26 -15.97
N ILE A 111 -9.11 8.61 -14.87
CA ILE A 111 -9.86 8.60 -13.61
C ILE A 111 -9.61 9.92 -12.88
N PRO A 112 -10.66 10.65 -12.45
CA PRO A 112 -10.49 11.87 -11.65
C PRO A 112 -9.63 11.60 -10.41
N ARG A 113 -8.69 12.51 -10.12
CA ARG A 113 -7.75 12.34 -8.99
C ARG A 113 -8.47 12.13 -7.65
N ASP A 114 -9.63 12.77 -7.45
CA ASP A 114 -10.41 12.67 -6.20
C ASP A 114 -11.16 11.33 -6.04
N GLU A 115 -11.18 10.49 -7.06
CA GLU A 115 -11.69 9.11 -6.97
C GLU A 115 -10.60 8.10 -6.53
N LEU A 116 -9.37 8.56 -6.35
CA LEU A 116 -8.23 7.74 -5.95
C LEU A 116 -7.76 8.12 -4.55
N TYR A 117 -7.45 7.11 -3.74
CA TYR A 117 -6.74 7.24 -2.47
C TYR A 117 -5.30 6.77 -2.67
N ILE A 118 -4.33 7.68 -2.62
CA ILE A 118 -2.93 7.37 -2.92
C ILE A 118 -2.08 7.70 -1.70
N CYS A 119 -1.48 6.66 -1.14
CA CYS A 119 -0.52 6.71 -0.06
C CYS A 119 0.91 6.73 -0.62
N GLY A 120 1.75 7.61 -0.09
CA GLY A 120 3.20 7.60 -0.31
C GLY A 120 3.97 7.34 0.98
N SER A 121 5.27 7.12 0.88
CA SER A 121 6.15 7.08 2.05
C SER A 121 7.38 7.96 1.88
N VAL A 122 8.04 8.24 3.00
CA VAL A 122 9.37 8.86 3.05
C VAL A 122 10.32 8.04 3.90
N LEU A 123 11.60 8.05 3.52
CA LEU A 123 12.63 7.36 4.28
C LEU A 123 12.99 8.18 5.53
N SER A 124 12.76 7.59 6.71
CA SER A 124 12.80 8.29 8.00
C SER A 124 13.93 7.85 8.94
N ASN A 125 14.69 6.80 8.61
CA ASN A 125 15.72 6.22 9.49
C ASN A 125 17.15 6.69 9.22
N ARG A 126 17.35 7.69 8.35
CA ARG A 126 18.71 8.14 7.94
C ARG A 126 19.18 9.41 8.66
N ALA A 127 18.26 10.22 9.17
CA ALA A 127 18.59 11.45 9.87
C ALA A 127 18.66 11.23 11.38
N ARG A 128 19.53 12.02 12.05
CA ARG A 128 19.66 12.06 13.51
C ARG A 128 19.38 13.47 14.01
N GLY A 129 18.60 13.57 15.08
CA GLY A 129 18.14 14.86 15.61
C GLY A 129 16.94 15.42 14.85
N GLU A 130 16.19 16.31 15.51
CA GLU A 130 14.90 16.80 15.04
C GLU A 130 14.99 17.60 13.73
N GLU A 131 15.88 18.60 13.66
CA GLU A 131 16.01 19.47 12.49
C GLU A 131 16.42 18.68 11.24
N ALA A 132 17.41 17.80 11.36
CA ALA A 132 17.85 16.97 10.24
C ALA A 132 16.73 16.02 9.76
N ALA A 133 15.95 15.47 10.69
CA ALA A 133 14.81 14.62 10.37
C ALA A 133 13.70 15.42 9.66
N PHE A 134 13.36 16.61 10.16
CA PHE A 134 12.40 17.51 9.53
C PHE A 134 12.79 17.85 8.09
N GLN A 135 14.04 18.29 7.87
CA GLN A 135 14.54 18.63 6.54
C GLN A 135 14.59 17.40 5.62
N SER A 136 14.93 16.22 6.15
CA SER A 136 14.92 14.97 5.39
C SER A 136 13.52 14.59 4.94
N THR A 137 12.53 14.65 5.84
CA THR A 137 11.13 14.37 5.52
C THR A 137 10.62 15.35 4.46
N LYS A 138 10.87 16.66 4.63
CA LYS A 138 10.47 17.69 3.66
C LYS A 138 11.00 17.40 2.26
N ARG A 139 12.30 17.11 2.13
CA ARG A 139 12.91 16.72 0.84
C ARG A 139 12.29 15.44 0.27
N GLY A 140 11.95 14.46 1.12
CA GLY A 140 11.27 13.24 0.71
C GLY A 140 9.86 13.51 0.16
N CYS A 141 9.11 14.44 0.78
CA CYS A 141 7.81 14.88 0.27
C CYS A 141 7.97 15.58 -1.09
N ASP A 142 8.92 16.52 -1.21
CA ASP A 142 9.19 17.24 -2.46
C ASP A 142 9.54 16.28 -3.60
N ALA A 143 10.37 15.26 -3.32
CA ALA A 143 10.72 14.23 -4.29
C ALA A 143 9.50 13.40 -4.72
N ASN A 144 8.66 12.98 -3.77
CA ASN A 144 7.40 12.29 -4.08
C ASN A 144 6.51 13.14 -4.99
N PHE A 145 6.26 14.41 -4.64
CA PHE A 145 5.39 15.26 -5.45
C PHE A 145 5.93 15.49 -6.86
N ARG A 146 7.24 15.69 -6.99
CA ARG A 146 7.90 15.85 -8.29
C ARG A 146 7.80 14.57 -9.13
N ASP A 147 8.12 13.42 -8.55
CA ASP A 147 8.27 12.18 -9.32
C ASP A 147 6.92 11.52 -9.60
N LEU A 148 5.98 11.56 -8.64
CA LEU A 148 4.61 11.12 -8.86
C LEU A 148 3.87 12.07 -9.80
N ASN A 149 3.97 13.40 -9.60
CA ASN A 149 3.29 14.43 -10.39
C ASN A 149 1.78 14.17 -10.56
N ILE A 150 1.06 13.99 -9.45
CA ILE A 150 -0.38 13.68 -9.39
C ILE A 150 -1.18 14.71 -8.57
N GLY A 151 -0.60 15.89 -8.33
CA GLY A 151 -1.21 16.97 -7.56
C GLY A 151 -1.11 16.80 -6.04
N LYS A 152 -1.66 15.71 -5.49
CA LYS A 152 -1.67 15.46 -4.03
C LYS A 152 -1.38 14.00 -3.69
N LEU A 153 -1.01 13.76 -2.43
CA LEU A 153 -1.08 12.47 -1.76
C LEU A 153 -2.19 12.54 -0.71
N ASP A 154 -2.96 11.47 -0.56
CA ASP A 154 -4.03 11.41 0.44
C ASP A 154 -3.48 11.02 1.83
N MET A 155 -2.35 10.31 1.84
CA MET A 155 -1.61 9.97 3.05
C MET A 155 -0.12 9.86 2.76
N ILE A 156 0.69 10.22 3.75
CA ILE A 156 2.14 10.04 3.70
C ILE A 156 2.62 9.36 4.99
N MET A 157 3.45 8.32 4.81
CA MET A 157 3.93 7.47 5.90
C MET A 157 5.43 7.61 6.10
N LEU A 158 5.90 7.40 7.32
CA LEU A 158 7.32 7.20 7.62
C LEU A 158 7.63 5.71 7.49
N ASP A 159 8.55 5.30 6.61
CA ASP A 159 8.80 3.87 6.32
C ASP A 159 9.44 3.10 7.48
N TYR A 160 10.16 3.80 8.36
CA TYR A 160 10.85 3.20 9.49
C TYR A 160 10.74 4.07 10.74
N SER A 161 11.02 3.48 11.90
CA SER A 161 11.37 4.26 13.08
C SER A 161 12.62 5.10 12.81
N GLY A 162 12.64 6.32 13.33
CA GLY A 162 13.82 7.18 13.24
C GLY A 162 15.02 6.58 13.98
N ALA A 163 16.23 6.96 13.59
CA ALA A 163 17.44 6.56 14.29
C ALA A 163 17.60 7.37 15.59
N GLY A 164 17.01 6.90 16.70
CA GLY A 164 17.12 7.52 18.02
C GLY A 164 15.85 7.38 18.87
N PRO A 165 15.78 8.02 20.06
CA PRO A 165 14.53 8.16 20.80
C PRO A 165 13.45 8.81 19.92
N PRO A 166 12.15 8.62 20.20
CA PRO A 166 11.05 9.12 19.37
C PRO A 166 11.28 10.60 19.01
N THR A 167 11.67 10.85 17.76
CA THR A 167 11.93 12.20 17.27
C THR A 167 10.63 12.75 16.71
N ARG A 168 10.36 14.05 16.90
CA ARG A 168 9.19 14.74 16.33
C ARG A 168 9.31 14.95 14.80
N SER A 169 9.86 13.98 14.07
CA SER A 169 10.02 14.00 12.60
C SER A 169 8.68 14.16 11.85
N VAL A 170 7.56 13.82 12.50
CA VAL A 170 6.18 14.01 12.02
C VAL A 170 5.80 15.50 11.92
N ARG A 171 6.51 16.44 12.55
CA ARG A 171 6.22 17.89 12.42
C ARG A 171 6.25 18.37 10.97
N ALA A 172 7.09 17.77 10.12
CA ALA A 172 7.15 18.05 8.69
C ALA A 172 5.85 17.70 7.93
N LEU A 173 5.00 16.86 8.52
CA LEU A 173 3.72 16.40 7.95
C LEU A 173 2.53 17.26 8.42
N GLY A 174 2.78 18.41 9.07
CA GLY A 174 1.73 19.33 9.52
C GLY A 174 1.10 18.99 10.88
N GLY A 175 1.70 18.07 11.66
CA GLY A 175 1.22 17.71 12.99
C GLY A 175 1.40 18.83 14.01
N SER A 176 0.43 19.73 14.13
CA SER A 176 0.21 20.57 15.30
C SER A 176 -0.55 19.77 16.35
N SER A 177 0.16 19.11 17.27
CA SER A 177 -0.41 18.75 18.57
C SER A 177 0.71 18.65 19.60
N GLU A 178 0.64 19.55 20.57
CA GLU A 178 1.11 19.29 21.91
C GLU A 178 0.51 17.97 22.39
N VAL A 179 1.33 16.92 22.47
CA VAL A 179 1.04 15.84 23.41
C VAL A 179 1.88 16.17 24.64
N VAL A 180 1.28 16.99 25.50
CA VAL A 180 1.63 17.10 26.91
C VAL A 180 0.91 15.97 27.62
N SER A 181 1.68 14.99 28.09
CA SER A 181 1.51 14.34 29.40
C SER A 181 2.73 13.46 29.64
#